data_AF-A0A2T2T5P6-F1
#
_entry.id   AF-A0A2T2T5P6-F1
#
_cell.length_a   1.000
_cell.length_b   1.000
_cell.length_c   1.000
_cell.angle_alpha   90.00
_cell.angle_beta   90.00
_cell.angle_gamma   90.00
#
_symmetry.space_group_name_H-M   'P 1'
#
loop_
_entity.id
_entity.type
_entity.pdbx_description
1 polymer ?
#
loop_
_entity_poly.entity_id
_entity_poly.type
_entity_poly.pdbx_seq_one_letter_code
_entity_poly.pdbx_strand_id
1 'polypeptide(L)' 'RLSEGQLVYYGPQPSYYGIGEVKRINGSDIAVDFRGTGLFNVHEEIIEQRYLIGIPPEKMEEL' A
#
# COMPACT_ATOMS: atom_id res chain seq x y z
N ARG A 1 -12.77 3.22 -2.56
CA ARG A 1 -12.76 2.31 -1.38
C ARG A 1 -11.71 1.26 -1.65
N LEU A 2 -10.88 0.91 -0.66
CA LEU A 2 -9.84 -0.10 -0.86
C LEU A 2 -10.44 -1.52 -0.91
N SER A 3 -9.78 -2.42 -1.63
CA SER A 3 -10.10 -3.86 -1.68
C SER A 3 -8.84 -4.72 -1.50
N GLU A 4 -9.01 -5.94 -1.01
CA GLU A 4 -7.92 -6.94 -0.99
C GLU A 4 -7.38 -7.18 -2.40
N GLY A 5 -6.06 -7.38 -2.50
CA GLY A 5 -5.32 -7.48 -3.77
C GLY A 5 -5.07 -6.15 -4.49
N GLN A 6 -5.63 -5.03 -4.00
CA GLN A 6 -5.41 -3.73 -4.63
C GLN A 6 -3.99 -3.22 -4.37
N LEU A 7 -3.35 -2.68 -5.42
CA LEU A 7 -2.11 -1.92 -5.27
C LEU A 7 -2.39 -0.49 -4.79
N VAL A 8 -1.57 -0.06 -3.83
CA VAL A 8 -1.68 1.25 -3.17
C VAL A 8 -0.32 1.93 -3.10
N TYR A 9 -0.31 3.25 -3.19
CA TYR A 9 0.78 4.08 -2.73
C TYR A 9 0.70 4.23 -1.20
N TYR A 10 1.85 4.18 -0.53
CA TYR A 10 1.95 4.36 0.92
C TYR A 10 3.15 5.25 1.28
N GLY A 11 3.01 6.12 2.29
CA GLY A 11 4.12 6.90 2.82
C GLY A 11 3.68 8.23 3.47
N PRO A 12 4.57 8.88 4.24
CA PRO A 12 4.25 10.12 4.96
C PRO A 12 4.13 11.35 4.06
N GLN A 13 4.67 11.31 2.83
CA GLN A 13 4.58 12.38 1.84
C GLN A 13 4.73 11.85 0.40
N PRO A 14 4.19 12.55 -0.62
CA PRO A 14 4.12 12.06 -2.00
C PRO A 14 5.44 11.62 -2.64
N SER A 15 6.55 12.30 -2.35
CA SER A 15 7.85 11.97 -2.93
C SER A 15 8.53 10.74 -2.31
N TYR A 16 7.98 10.20 -1.21
CA TYR A 16 8.45 8.96 -0.58
C TYR A 16 7.42 7.85 -0.66
N TYR A 17 6.50 7.91 -1.61
CA TYR A 17 5.51 6.86 -1.78
C TYR A 17 6.16 5.57 -2.31
N GLY A 18 6.03 4.50 -1.55
CA GLY A 18 6.27 3.13 -2.00
C GLY A 18 5.00 2.52 -2.58
N ILE A 19 5.11 1.33 -3.18
CA ILE A 19 3.97 0.54 -3.66
C ILE A 19 3.78 -0.69 -2.77
N GLY A 20 2.56 -0.91 -2.31
CA GLY A 20 2.16 -2.09 -1.54
C GLY A 20 0.88 -2.71 -2.07
N GLU A 21 0.60 -3.94 -1.63
CA GLU A 21 -0.61 -4.69 -1.94
C GLU A 21 -1.46 -4.85 -0.68
N VAL A 22 -2.75 -4.50 -0.75
CA VAL A 22 -3.68 -4.71 0.36
C VAL A 22 -3.90 -6.21 0.58
N LYS A 23 -3.54 -6.73 1.75
CA LYS A 23 -3.75 -8.14 2.12
C LYS A 23 -5.05 -8.36 2.86
N ARG A 24 -5.38 -7.47 3.80
CA ARG A 24 -6.61 -7.54 4.61
C ARG A 24 -7.11 -6.16 5.00
N ILE A 25 -8.43 -6.04 5.18
CA ILE A 25 -9.10 -4.81 5.61
C ILE A 25 -9.85 -5.09 6.91
N ASN A 26 -9.44 -4.46 8.01
CA ASN A 26 -10.10 -4.54 9.31
C ASN A 26 -10.50 -3.15 9.81
N GLY A 27 -11.67 -2.67 9.37
CA GLY A 27 -12.14 -1.33 9.71
C GLY A 27 -11.24 -0.26 9.09
N SER A 28 -10.63 0.60 9.92
CA SER A 28 -9.67 1.62 9.48
C SER A 28 -8.25 1.11 9.32
N ASP A 29 -7.94 -0.07 9.86
CA ASP A 29 -6.61 -0.67 9.83
C ASP A 29 -6.49 -1.63 8.64
N ILE A 30 -5.44 -1.43 7.85
CA ILE A 30 -5.21 -2.16 6.61
C ILE A 30 -3.89 -2.91 6.75
N ALA A 31 -3.91 -4.21 6.52
CA ALA A 31 -2.68 -4.98 6.37
C ALA A 31 -2.20 -4.82 4.92
N VAL A 32 -0.99 -4.30 4.73
CA VAL A 32 -0.40 -4.07 3.41
C VAL A 32 0.92 -4.83 3.33
N ASP A 33 1.09 -5.57 2.23
CA ASP A 33 2.38 -6.14 1.85
C ASP A 33 3.17 -5.10 1.08
N PHE A 34 4.18 -4.54 1.72
CA PHE A 34 5.06 -3.56 1.13
C PHE A 34 6.14 -4.25 0.31
N ARG A 35 6.20 -3.89 -0.98
CA ARG A 35 7.33 -4.24 -1.85
C ARG A 35 8.53 -3.36 -1.47
N GLY A 36 9.09 -3.60 -0.29
CA GLY A 36 10.21 -2.86 0.28
C GLY A 36 11.56 -3.28 -0.30
N THR A 37 12.60 -2.51 0.04
CA THR A 37 14.01 -2.69 -0.37
C THR A 37 14.69 -3.93 0.21
N GLY A 38 13.99 -4.75 1.01
CA GLY A 38 14.53 -5.93 1.70
C GLY A 38 15.30 -5.64 3.00
N LEU A 39 15.50 -4.37 3.37
CA LEU A 39 16.36 -3.97 4.50
C LEU A 39 15.86 -4.41 5.89
N PHE A 40 14.53 -4.55 6.07
CA PHE A 40 13.93 -4.89 7.37
C PHE A 40 13.22 -6.24 7.37
N ASN A 41 13.15 -6.92 6.22
CA ASN A 41 12.44 -8.19 6.02
C ASN A 41 10.98 -8.19 6.55
N VAL A 42 10.40 -6.99 6.69
CA VAL A 42 8.99 -6.77 7.04
C VAL A 42 8.26 -6.61 5.72
N HIS A 43 7.52 -7.65 5.33
CA HIS A 43 6.73 -7.62 4.11
C HIS A 43 5.32 -7.12 4.44
N GLU A 44 4.70 -7.58 5.52
CA GLU A 44 3.36 -7.12 5.95
C GLU A 44 3.40 -6.14 7.11
N GLU A 45 2.72 -5.00 6.98
CA GLU A 45 2.52 -4.02 8.05
C GLU A 45 1.05 -3.63 8.19
N ILE A 46 0.64 -3.25 9.40
CA ILE A 46 -0.69 -2.67 9.67
C ILE A 46 -0.57 -1.14 9.62
N ILE A 47 -1.35 -0.52 8.74
CA ILE A 47 -1.34 0.92 8.53
C ILE A 47 -2.77 1.47 8.48
N GLU A 48 -2.97 2.69 8.99
CA GLU A 48 -4.27 3.36 8.87
C GLU A 48 -4.57 3.70 7.41
N GLN A 49 -5.82 3.48 7.00
CA GLN A 49 -6.29 3.74 5.63
C GLN A 49 -5.99 5.17 5.13
N ARG A 50 -5.93 6.16 6.02
CA ARG A 50 -5.64 7.56 5.65
C ARG A 50 -4.24 7.78 5.04
N TYR A 51 -3.33 6.83 5.25
CA TYR A 51 -1.97 6.88 4.68
C TYR A 51 -1.85 6.07 3.39
N LEU A 52 -2.95 5.52 2.88
CA LEU A 52 -2.99 4.71 1.66
C LEU A 52 -3.78 5.43 0.57
N ILE A 53 -3.19 5.46 -0.62
CA ILE A 53 -3.82 6.02 -1.81
C ILE A 53 -3.89 4.92 -2.86
N GLY A 54 -5.09 4.60 -3.34
CA GLY A 54 -5.25 3.65 -4.43
C GLY A 54 -4.51 4.12 -5.69
N ILE A 55 -3.81 3.21 -6.35
CA ILE A 55 -3.16 3.52 -7.63
C ILE A 55 -4.26 3.64 -8.71
N PRO A 56 -4.33 4.76 -9.45
CA PRO A 56 -5.29 4.92 -10.54
C PRO A 56 -5.06 3.89 -11.66
N PRO A 57 -6.12 3.35 -12.30
CA PRO A 57 -5.99 2.35 -13.36
C PRO A 57 -5.04 2.76 -14.49
N GLU A 58 -5.06 4.02 -14.90
CA GLU A 58 -4.18 4.56 -15.94
C GLU A 58 -2.69 4.47 -15.59
N LYS A 59 -2.34 4.44 -14.30
CA LYS A 59 -0.96 4.25 -13.83
C LYS A 59 -0.58 2.79 -13.66
N MET A 60 -1.55 1.88 -13.62
CA MET A 60 -1.28 0.45 -13.43
C MET A 60 -0.63 -0.17 -14.67
N GLU A 61 -0.83 0.41 -15.86
CA GLU A 61 -0.21 -0.04 -17.11
C GLU A 61 1.30 0.29 -17.18
N GLU A 62 1.77 1.20 -16.32
CA GLU A 62 3.17 1.66 -16.26
C GLU A 62 4.02 0.95 -15.19
N LEU A 63 3.41 0.07 -14.38
CA LEU A 63 4.02 -0.63 -13.23
C LEU A 63 4.36 -2.09 -13.54
#